data_AF-A0A0F9W3E0-F1
#
_entry.id   AF-A0A0F9W3E0-F1
#
_cell.length_a   1.000
_cell.length_b   1.000
_cell.length_c   1.000
_cell.angle_alpha   90.00
_cell.angle_beta   90.00
_cell.angle_gamma   90.00
#
_symmetry.space_group_name_H-M   'P 1'
#
loop_
_entity.id
_entity.type
_entity.pdbx_description
1 polymer ?
#
loop_
_entity_poly.entity_id
_entity_poly.type
_entity_poly.pdbx_seq_one_letter_code
_entity_poly.pdbx_strand_id
1 'polypeptide(L)'
;MEKHQAVSSRKKAVAGIGLLALSAFAVTGCGEQTKPTENTEQAKAISTLTIQVSYKDRSMLRPGSQLIVTLSNVSKMDVKADIITQEVIDVTQAPPFTVELIYDASKISDKHRYSLSARIINKDKVLYTSTTNHDPFTESQLTTPYKIELSKVSTQKPDVTLTNTYWKAITINAQTVNVTTKEPFIQFNKDHRVNGFLGCNNFSGSYSTEQQTITLSQLASTKKMCSDNMSQEAAMSDVLSTTSKWEITGESLKLKNSRGNTLATFSAVYFN
;
A
#
# COMPACT_ATOMS: atom_id res chain seq x y z
N MET A 1 6.35 -55.45 44.42
CA MET A 1 5.81 -55.81 43.10
C MET A 1 6.71 -55.08 42.08
N GLU A 2 7.90 -55.56 41.69
CA GLU A 2 8.19 -56.80 40.91
C GLU A 2 7.12 -57.03 39.82
N LYS A 3 7.42 -57.24 38.53
CA LYS A 3 8.59 -57.83 37.84
C LYS A 3 8.48 -57.46 36.33
N HIS A 4 9.54 -57.02 35.65
CA HIS A 4 10.42 -57.79 34.75
C HIS A 4 9.85 -58.24 33.38
N GLN A 5 10.59 -57.92 32.31
CA GLN A 5 11.21 -58.80 31.27
C GLN A 5 11.58 -57.91 30.06
N ALA A 6 12.79 -57.74 29.51
CA ALA A 6 14.05 -58.49 29.36
C ALA A 6 13.99 -59.71 28.42
N VAL A 7 14.55 -59.61 27.21
CA VAL A 7 15.22 -60.66 26.40
C VAL A 7 16.17 -59.96 25.41
N SER A 8 17.50 -59.94 25.60
CA SER A 8 18.57 -60.91 25.19
C SER A 8 19.02 -60.77 23.73
N SER A 9 20.25 -61.04 23.26
CA SER A 9 21.63 -61.28 23.78
C SER A 9 22.40 -62.03 22.66
N ARG A 10 23.75 -61.97 22.68
CA ARG A 10 24.77 -62.88 22.09
C ARG A 10 25.40 -62.44 20.76
N LYS A 11 26.73 -62.48 20.55
CA LYS A 11 27.84 -63.24 21.19
C LYS A 11 29.25 -62.70 20.78
N LYS A 12 30.19 -62.68 21.76
CA LYS A 12 31.60 -63.20 21.79
C LYS A 12 32.66 -62.72 20.76
N ALA A 13 33.98 -62.68 21.00
CA ALA A 13 34.93 -62.73 22.15
C ALA A 13 36.38 -62.73 21.55
N VAL A 14 37.42 -62.75 22.42
CA VAL A 14 38.88 -63.04 22.23
C VAL A 14 39.76 -61.75 22.10
N ALA A 15 40.55 -61.27 23.09
CA ALA A 15 41.77 -61.74 23.80
C ALA A 15 43.04 -61.80 22.90
N GLY A 16 44.25 -61.29 23.17
CA GLY A 16 44.89 -60.55 24.27
C GLY A 16 46.40 -60.30 23.96
N ILE A 17 47.14 -59.72 24.94
CA ILE A 17 48.61 -59.85 25.23
C ILE A 17 49.64 -58.97 24.46
N GLY A 18 50.55 -58.32 25.24
CA GLY A 18 51.97 -58.06 24.90
C GLY A 18 52.44 -56.59 24.97
N LEU A 19 52.86 -56.04 26.12
CA LEU A 19 54.23 -55.91 26.68
C LEU A 19 55.28 -55.04 25.91
N LEU A 20 55.68 -53.94 26.56
CA LEU A 20 57.01 -53.28 26.68
C LEU A 20 57.92 -53.10 25.45
N ALA A 21 58.26 -51.82 25.16
CA ALA A 21 59.64 -51.42 24.90
C ALA A 21 59.84 -49.90 25.11
N LEU A 22 60.87 -49.56 25.88
CA LEU A 22 61.41 -48.21 26.06
C LEU A 22 62.06 -47.69 24.77
N SER A 23 61.98 -46.39 24.52
CA SER A 23 63.13 -45.62 23.99
C SER A 23 62.90 -44.13 24.15
N ALA A 24 63.61 -43.53 25.09
CA ALA A 24 63.95 -42.12 25.04
C ALA A 24 65.14 -41.96 24.08
N PHE A 25 64.96 -41.19 23.00
CA PHE A 25 66.06 -40.62 22.23
C PHE A 25 65.71 -39.17 21.93
N ALA A 26 66.65 -38.30 22.28
CA ALA A 26 66.56 -36.87 22.09
C ALA A 26 67.31 -36.46 20.80
N VAL A 27 66.79 -35.40 20.18
CA VAL A 27 67.42 -34.40 19.29
C VAL A 27 68.02 -34.88 17.96
N THR A 28 67.47 -34.41 16.82
CA THR A 28 68.09 -33.42 15.90
C THR A 28 67.33 -33.32 14.57
N GLY A 29 67.14 -32.10 14.08
CA GLY A 29 67.32 -31.81 12.65
C GLY A 29 66.11 -31.80 11.71
N CYS A 30 65.77 -30.58 11.27
CA CYS A 30 65.27 -30.15 9.96
C CYS A 30 64.09 -30.87 9.28
N GLY A 31 62.93 -30.20 9.37
CA GLY A 31 62.23 -29.69 8.18
C GLY A 31 61.25 -30.64 7.47
N GLU A 32 59.96 -30.49 7.76
CA GLU A 32 58.93 -30.55 6.71
C GLU A 32 57.65 -29.82 7.16
N GLN A 33 57.12 -28.99 6.24
CA GLN A 33 55.94 -28.18 6.44
C GLN A 33 54.69 -29.05 6.61
N THR A 34 54.02 -28.90 7.74
CA THR A 34 52.59 -29.21 7.84
C THR A 34 51.84 -27.89 8.00
N LYS A 35 51.09 -27.53 6.95
CA LYS A 35 50.20 -26.39 6.87
C LYS A 35 49.31 -26.32 8.13
N PRO A 36 49.20 -25.17 8.81
CA PRO A 36 48.05 -24.90 9.65
C PRO A 36 46.84 -24.82 8.72
N THR A 37 45.86 -25.70 8.91
CA THR A 37 44.54 -25.54 8.30
C THR A 37 43.87 -24.35 8.98
N GLU A 38 44.08 -23.16 8.43
CA GLU A 38 43.23 -22.01 8.69
C GLU A 38 41.84 -22.31 8.10
N ASN A 39 40.90 -22.63 8.97
CA ASN A 39 39.49 -22.36 8.68
C ASN A 39 39.33 -20.84 8.71
N THR A 40 39.58 -20.18 7.57
CA THR A 40 39.25 -18.78 7.37
C THR A 40 37.73 -18.67 7.22
N GLU A 41 37.04 -18.45 8.33
CA GLU A 41 35.68 -17.92 8.31
C GLU A 41 35.79 -16.48 7.81
N GLN A 42 35.56 -16.29 6.51
CA GLN A 42 35.68 -15.00 5.82
C GLN A 42 34.72 -13.99 6.47
N ALA A 43 35.29 -12.95 7.09
CA ALA A 43 34.52 -11.84 7.67
C ALA A 43 33.65 -11.20 6.58
N LYS A 44 32.33 -11.35 6.70
CA LYS A 44 31.33 -10.80 5.79
C LYS A 44 31.45 -9.28 5.76
N ALA A 45 31.67 -8.69 4.58
CA ALA A 45 31.76 -7.23 4.42
C ALA A 45 30.37 -6.62 4.57
N ILE A 46 30.01 -6.18 5.78
CA ILE A 46 28.70 -5.59 6.07
C ILE A 46 28.76 -4.08 5.82
N SER A 47 27.70 -3.52 5.24
CA SER A 47 27.54 -2.08 5.00
C SER A 47 26.11 -1.63 5.33
N THR A 48 25.94 -0.34 5.61
CA THR A 48 24.66 0.25 6.00
C THR A 48 24.25 1.35 5.02
N LEU A 49 22.99 1.34 4.61
CA LEU A 49 22.38 2.39 3.80
C LEU A 49 21.30 3.12 4.63
N THR A 50 21.51 4.40 4.92
CA THR A 50 20.55 5.24 5.66
C THR A 50 19.55 5.86 4.69
N ILE A 51 18.26 5.61 4.93
CA ILE A 51 17.18 5.93 4.01
C ILE A 51 16.15 6.78 4.75
N GLN A 52 15.68 7.83 4.10
CA GLN A 52 14.63 8.70 4.59
C GLN A 52 13.38 8.54 3.71
N VAL A 53 12.30 8.00 4.28
CA VAL A 53 11.04 7.75 3.57
C VAL A 53 9.99 8.79 3.97
N SER A 54 9.37 9.44 2.98
CA SER A 54 8.29 10.41 3.19
C SER A 54 7.09 10.12 2.26
N TYR A 55 5.95 10.75 2.51
CA TYR A 55 4.80 10.76 1.60
C TYR A 55 4.09 12.12 1.67
N LYS A 56 3.50 12.58 0.56
CA LYS A 56 2.98 13.96 0.44
C LYS A 56 1.66 14.20 1.14
N ASP A 57 0.80 13.19 1.23
CA ASP A 57 -0.50 13.39 1.85
C ASP A 57 -0.37 13.45 3.37
N ARG A 58 -1.12 14.34 4.04
CA ARG A 58 -1.07 14.49 5.50
C ARG A 58 -1.95 13.46 6.21
N SER A 59 -2.16 12.29 5.61
CA SER A 59 -3.02 11.27 6.20
C SER A 59 -2.30 10.62 7.37
N MET A 60 -2.98 10.54 8.52
CA MET A 60 -2.52 9.69 9.62
C MET A 60 -2.68 8.23 9.22
N LEU A 61 -1.62 7.45 9.38
CA LEU A 61 -1.63 6.01 9.21
C LEU A 61 -2.36 5.38 10.41
N ARG A 62 -3.03 4.26 10.16
CA ARG A 62 -3.69 3.52 11.24
C ARG A 62 -2.65 2.87 12.15
N PRO A 63 -2.91 2.70 13.46
CA PRO A 63 -2.07 1.90 14.34
C PRO A 63 -1.81 0.50 13.75
N GLY A 64 -0.60 -0.02 13.96
CA GLY A 64 -0.16 -1.30 13.38
C GLY A 64 0.15 -1.24 11.88
N SER A 65 0.40 -0.05 11.33
CA SER A 65 0.97 0.08 9.99
C SER A 65 2.47 -0.20 10.02
N GLN A 66 2.99 -0.88 9.01
CA GLN A 66 4.40 -1.25 8.89
C GLN A 66 4.98 -0.67 7.61
N LEU A 67 6.14 -0.03 7.73
CA LEU A 67 6.98 0.39 6.62
C LEU A 67 7.94 -0.74 6.29
N ILE A 68 7.91 -1.20 5.05
CA ILE A 68 8.82 -2.21 4.52
C ILE A 68 9.73 -1.52 3.52
N VAL A 69 11.05 -1.63 3.72
CA VAL A 69 12.07 -1.13 2.79
C VAL A 69 12.91 -2.30 2.32
N THR A 70 12.99 -2.49 1.01
CA THR A 70 13.64 -3.65 0.38
C THR A 70 14.68 -3.19 -0.62
N LEU A 71 15.91 -3.69 -0.47
CA LEU A 71 16.95 -3.59 -1.49
C LEU A 71 16.99 -4.90 -2.28
N SER A 72 16.88 -4.80 -3.60
CA SER A 72 16.88 -5.97 -4.49
C SER A 72 17.82 -5.80 -5.67
N ASN A 73 18.33 -6.92 -6.19
CA ASN A 73 18.98 -6.99 -7.49
C ASN A 73 17.91 -7.18 -8.57
N VAL A 74 17.85 -6.22 -9.50
CA VAL A 74 16.87 -6.15 -10.60
C VAL A 74 17.53 -6.34 -11.97
N SER A 75 18.68 -7.02 -12.01
CA SER A 75 19.41 -7.26 -13.26
C SER A 75 18.62 -8.15 -14.23
N LYS A 76 17.92 -9.16 -13.70
CA LYS A 76 17.05 -10.05 -14.48
C LYS A 76 15.73 -9.35 -14.81
N MET A 77 15.31 -9.44 -16.07
CA MET A 77 14.03 -8.91 -16.54
C MET A 77 12.93 -9.97 -16.41
N ASP A 78 11.69 -9.53 -16.23
CA ASP A 78 10.47 -10.36 -16.26
C ASP A 78 10.41 -11.50 -15.23
N VAL A 79 11.17 -11.37 -14.14
CA VAL A 79 11.18 -12.30 -13.01
C VAL A 79 11.17 -11.54 -11.69
N LYS A 80 10.74 -12.21 -10.62
CA LYS A 80 10.84 -11.69 -9.27
C LYS A 80 12.29 -11.31 -8.96
N ALA A 81 12.49 -10.09 -8.49
CA ALA A 81 13.81 -9.59 -8.12
C ALA A 81 14.40 -10.37 -6.93
N ASP A 82 15.73 -10.52 -6.95
CA ASP A 82 16.46 -11.20 -5.89
C ASP A 82 16.65 -10.22 -4.71
N ILE A 83 16.03 -10.50 -3.56
CA ILE A 83 16.10 -9.63 -2.38
C ILE A 83 17.49 -9.76 -1.73
N ILE A 84 18.18 -8.63 -1.57
CA ILE A 84 19.48 -8.56 -0.89
C ILE A 84 19.26 -8.44 0.61
N THR A 85 18.37 -7.53 1.00
CA THR A 85 18.00 -7.26 2.39
C THR A 85 16.65 -6.53 2.43
N GLN A 86 15.96 -6.65 3.57
CA GLN A 86 14.68 -6.03 3.82
C GLN A 86 14.58 -5.66 5.29
N GLU A 87 14.09 -4.45 5.56
CA GLU A 87 13.80 -3.97 6.91
C GLU A 87 12.30 -3.69 7.06
N VAL A 88 11.76 -3.97 8.25
CA VAL A 88 10.35 -3.76 8.58
C VAL A 88 10.26 -2.94 9.87
N ILE A 89 9.66 -1.75 9.78
CA ILE A 89 9.53 -0.81 10.89
C ILE A 89 8.06 -0.56 11.18
N ASP A 90 7.67 -0.67 12.45
CA ASP A 90 6.35 -0.24 12.89
C ASP A 90 6.24 1.29 12.82
N VAL A 91 5.21 1.77 12.13
CA VAL A 91 4.99 3.20 11.93
C VAL A 91 4.22 3.76 13.13
N THR A 92 4.97 4.33 14.07
CA THR A 92 4.44 4.92 15.32
C THR A 92 4.45 6.45 15.34
N GLN A 93 5.22 7.08 14.44
CA GLN A 93 5.38 8.53 14.33
C GLN A 93 4.95 9.05 12.95
N ALA A 94 4.95 10.37 12.78
CA ALA A 94 4.73 10.99 11.47
C ALA A 94 5.99 10.88 10.58
N PRO A 95 5.85 10.88 9.24
CA PRO A 95 7.00 10.97 8.34
C PRO A 95 7.76 12.29 8.55
N PRO A 96 9.07 12.36 8.20
CA PRO A 96 9.83 11.32 7.52
C PRO A 96 10.30 10.19 8.43
N PHE A 97 10.33 8.97 7.89
CA PHE A 97 10.83 7.77 8.58
C PHE A 97 12.30 7.54 8.21
N THR A 98 13.14 7.31 9.22
CA THR A 98 14.53 6.92 9.01
C THR A 98 14.65 5.41 9.11
N VAL A 99 15.28 4.79 8.11
CA VAL A 99 15.50 3.35 8.01
C VAL A 99 16.99 3.11 7.79
N GLU A 100 17.58 2.22 8.57
CA GLU A 100 18.94 1.75 8.37
C GLU A 100 18.91 0.35 7.77
N LEU A 101 19.31 0.25 6.51
CA LEU A 101 19.27 -1.01 5.79
C LEU A 101 20.67 -1.62 5.77
N ILE A 102 20.83 -2.70 6.53
CA ILE A 102 22.10 -3.44 6.62
C ILE A 102 22.15 -4.48 5.50
N TYR A 103 23.23 -4.49 4.73
CA TYR A 103 23.44 -5.42 3.62
C TYR A 103 24.88 -5.94 3.55
N ASP A 104 25.04 -7.02 2.80
CA ASP A 104 26.33 -7.62 2.49
C ASP A 104 26.91 -6.95 1.24
N ALA A 105 27.99 -6.19 1.40
CA ALA A 105 28.64 -5.46 0.32
C ALA A 105 29.21 -6.38 -0.76
N SER A 106 29.51 -7.65 -0.44
CA SER A 106 29.95 -8.62 -1.44
C SER A 106 28.86 -9.00 -2.46
N LYS A 107 27.59 -8.73 -2.14
CA LYS A 107 26.46 -8.90 -3.07
C LYS A 107 26.31 -7.74 -4.04
N ILE A 108 27.13 -6.68 -3.90
CA ILE A 108 27.10 -5.52 -4.77
C ILE A 108 28.25 -5.60 -5.79
N SER A 109 27.89 -5.43 -7.06
CA SER A 109 28.75 -5.39 -8.22
C SER A 109 28.23 -4.36 -9.22
N ASP A 110 29.17 -3.70 -9.89
CA ASP A 110 29.01 -2.80 -11.04
C ASP A 110 28.31 -3.42 -12.26
N LYS A 111 28.31 -4.75 -12.40
CA LYS A 111 27.65 -5.47 -13.51
C LYS A 111 26.15 -5.69 -13.29
N HIS A 112 25.64 -5.30 -12.13
CA HIS A 112 24.26 -5.51 -11.74
C HIS A 112 23.51 -4.19 -11.57
N ARG A 113 22.19 -4.27 -11.60
CA ARG A 113 21.28 -3.14 -11.34
C ARG A 113 20.54 -3.38 -10.03
N TYR A 114 20.40 -2.33 -9.23
CA TYR A 114 19.74 -2.43 -7.93
C TYR A 114 18.52 -1.53 -7.88
N SER A 115 17.59 -1.90 -7.02
CA SER A 115 16.42 -1.08 -6.76
C SER A 115 16.09 -1.11 -5.28
N LEU A 116 15.91 0.07 -4.73
CA LEU A 116 15.40 0.31 -3.40
C LEU A 116 13.90 0.59 -3.53
N SER A 117 13.09 -0.20 -2.86
CA SER A 117 11.63 -0.02 -2.85
C SER A 117 11.16 0.15 -1.42
N ALA A 118 10.12 0.96 -1.24
CA ALA A 118 9.52 1.16 0.06
C ALA A 118 7.99 1.10 -0.07
N ARG A 119 7.33 0.46 0.91
CA ARG A 119 5.87 0.30 0.95
C ARG A 119 5.39 0.41 2.38
N ILE A 120 4.23 1.02 2.58
CA ILE A 120 3.54 1.02 3.87
C ILE A 120 2.35 0.08 3.75
N ILE A 121 2.28 -0.91 4.65
CA ILE A 121 1.19 -1.87 4.74
C ILE A 121 0.44 -1.70 6.06
N ASN A 122 -0.81 -2.13 6.12
CA ASN A 122 -1.55 -2.31 7.36
C ASN A 122 -2.33 -3.61 7.23
N LYS A 123 -2.04 -4.58 8.10
CA LYS A 123 -2.43 -5.99 7.86
C LYS A 123 -1.86 -6.42 6.50
N ASP A 124 -2.68 -6.99 5.62
CA ASP A 124 -2.25 -7.46 4.29
C ASP A 124 -2.47 -6.43 3.16
N LYS A 125 -2.90 -5.20 3.49
CA LYS A 125 -3.21 -4.17 2.49
C LYS A 125 -2.07 -3.16 2.35
N VAL A 126 -1.57 -3.01 1.13
CA VAL A 126 -0.63 -1.93 0.77
C VAL A 126 -1.38 -0.60 0.73
N LEU A 127 -0.90 0.36 1.52
CA LEU A 127 -1.45 1.72 1.63
C LEU A 127 -0.64 2.73 0.81
N TYR A 128 0.69 2.60 0.80
CA TYR A 128 1.61 3.47 0.07
C TYR A 128 2.73 2.64 -0.57
N THR A 129 3.28 3.11 -1.69
CA THR A 129 4.37 2.44 -2.42
C THR A 129 5.24 3.46 -3.15
N SER A 130 6.54 3.18 -3.29
CA SER A 130 7.41 3.91 -4.21
C SER A 130 7.03 3.56 -5.66
N THR A 131 6.98 4.56 -6.54
CA THR A 131 6.56 4.40 -7.95
C THR A 131 7.67 4.65 -8.96
N THR A 132 8.81 5.18 -8.51
CA THR A 132 10.00 5.43 -9.33
C THR A 132 11.07 4.40 -9.04
N ASN A 133 11.98 4.19 -10.00
CA ASN A 133 13.18 3.40 -9.74
C ASN A 133 14.15 4.18 -8.86
N HIS A 134 14.70 3.53 -7.86
CA HIS A 134 15.65 4.10 -6.92
C HIS A 134 16.90 3.22 -6.87
N ASP A 135 17.96 3.57 -7.60
CA ASP A 135 19.23 2.84 -7.53
C ASP A 135 20.22 3.59 -6.62
N PRO A 136 20.47 3.11 -5.39
CA PRO A 136 21.28 3.82 -4.40
C PRO A 136 22.79 3.78 -4.69
N PHE A 137 23.24 3.02 -5.70
CA PHE A 137 24.66 2.84 -6.00
C PHE A 137 25.14 3.60 -7.23
N THR A 138 24.29 4.46 -7.81
CA THR A 138 24.66 5.32 -8.93
C THR A 138 25.16 6.69 -8.44
N GLU A 139 26.27 7.19 -9.00
CA GLU A 139 26.89 8.47 -8.62
C GLU A 139 25.92 9.67 -8.67
N SER A 140 24.96 9.63 -9.59
CA SER A 140 23.95 10.69 -9.75
C SER A 140 22.90 10.73 -8.64
N GLN A 141 22.82 9.71 -7.79
CA GLN A 141 21.80 9.61 -6.72
C GLN A 141 22.37 9.35 -5.32
N LEU A 142 23.70 9.35 -5.16
CA LEU A 142 24.38 9.19 -3.88
C LEU A 142 24.08 10.40 -2.97
N THR A 143 23.04 10.25 -2.16
CA THR A 143 22.63 11.20 -1.12
C THR A 143 22.56 10.47 0.21
N THR A 144 23.00 11.13 1.28
CA THR A 144 22.97 10.58 2.64
C THR A 144 22.22 11.53 3.55
N PRO A 145 21.01 11.18 4.05
CA PRO A 145 20.27 9.95 3.78
C PRO A 145 19.70 9.89 2.36
N TYR A 146 19.56 8.67 1.81
CA TYR A 146 18.91 8.45 0.51
C TYR A 146 17.40 8.67 0.66
N LYS A 147 16.81 9.53 -0.18
CA LYS A 147 15.40 9.94 -0.01
C LYS A 147 14.47 9.16 -0.93
N ILE A 148 13.41 8.59 -0.35
CA ILE A 148 12.31 7.96 -1.09
C ILE A 148 11.00 8.68 -0.75
N GLU A 149 10.24 9.05 -1.77
CA GLU A 149 8.90 9.58 -1.63
C GLU A 149 7.87 8.54 -2.08
N LEU A 150 6.92 8.20 -1.20
CA LEU A 150 5.86 7.24 -1.49
C LEU A 150 4.61 7.92 -2.04
N SER A 151 3.92 7.20 -2.90
CA SER A 151 2.58 7.53 -3.37
C SER A 151 1.55 6.61 -2.72
N LYS A 152 0.38 7.15 -2.42
CA LYS A 152 -0.75 6.36 -1.90
C LYS A 152 -1.17 5.34 -2.95
N VAL A 153 -1.29 4.08 -2.56
CA VAL A 153 -1.92 3.06 -3.39
C VAL A 153 -3.40 3.41 -3.45
N SER A 154 -3.80 4.03 -4.55
CA SER A 154 -5.20 4.17 -4.89
C SER A 154 -5.72 2.76 -5.18
N THR A 155 -6.34 2.13 -4.19
CA THR A 155 -7.38 1.15 -4.53
C THR A 155 -8.48 1.97 -5.17
N GLN A 156 -8.46 2.14 -6.50
CA GLN A 156 -9.66 2.49 -7.25
C GLN A 156 -10.67 1.42 -6.85
N LYS A 157 -11.52 1.76 -5.88
CA LYS A 157 -12.76 1.03 -5.69
C LYS A 157 -13.43 1.06 -7.06
N PRO A 158 -13.86 -0.08 -7.64
CA PRO A 158 -14.54 -0.05 -8.92
C PRO A 158 -15.63 1.00 -8.84
N ASP A 159 -15.67 1.87 -9.86
CA ASP A 159 -16.63 2.95 -9.91
C ASP A 159 -18.02 2.35 -9.79
N VAL A 160 -18.80 2.83 -8.82
CA VAL A 160 -20.20 2.45 -8.73
C VAL A 160 -20.91 2.97 -9.97
N THR A 161 -21.98 2.30 -10.38
CA THR A 161 -22.74 2.74 -11.55
C THR A 161 -23.55 4.00 -11.22
N LEU A 162 -23.72 4.89 -12.20
CA LEU A 162 -24.58 6.07 -12.07
C LEU A 162 -26.01 5.67 -11.67
N THR A 163 -26.51 4.61 -12.32
CA THR A 163 -27.78 3.97 -12.00
C THR A 163 -27.62 2.96 -10.87
N ASN A 164 -28.72 2.61 -10.18
CA ASN A 164 -28.72 1.68 -9.03
C ASN A 164 -27.89 2.18 -7.82
N THR A 165 -27.78 3.49 -7.65
CA THR A 165 -27.05 4.12 -6.56
C THR A 165 -27.88 5.26 -5.97
N TYR A 166 -27.97 5.31 -4.64
CA TYR A 166 -28.50 6.48 -3.93
C TYR A 166 -27.38 7.50 -3.74
N TRP A 167 -27.43 8.62 -4.45
CA TRP A 167 -26.40 9.64 -4.37
C TRP A 167 -26.79 10.68 -3.33
N LYS A 168 -26.20 10.56 -2.14
CA LYS A 168 -26.37 11.54 -1.06
C LYS A 168 -25.51 12.77 -1.31
N ALA A 169 -26.10 13.96 -1.29
CA ALA A 169 -25.37 15.21 -1.50
C ALA A 169 -24.40 15.49 -0.33
N ILE A 170 -23.17 15.88 -0.67
CA ILE A 170 -22.12 16.27 0.29
C ILE A 170 -21.86 17.78 0.18
N THR A 171 -21.69 18.29 -1.04
CA THR A 171 -21.51 19.72 -1.29
C THR A 171 -22.37 20.21 -2.45
N ILE A 172 -22.82 21.47 -2.35
CA ILE A 172 -23.54 22.22 -3.38
C ILE A 172 -22.84 23.59 -3.48
N ASN A 173 -22.37 23.96 -4.67
CA ASN A 173 -21.58 25.18 -4.90
C ASN A 173 -20.44 25.36 -3.89
N ALA A 174 -19.70 24.27 -3.65
CA ALA A 174 -18.63 24.14 -2.66
C ALA A 174 -19.04 24.30 -1.18
N GLN A 175 -20.31 24.56 -0.87
CA GLN A 175 -20.80 24.60 0.50
C GLN A 175 -21.25 23.22 0.96
N THR A 176 -20.95 22.89 2.22
CA THR A 176 -21.38 21.62 2.83
C THR A 176 -22.89 21.63 3.00
N VAL A 177 -23.52 20.53 2.61
CA VAL A 177 -24.97 20.36 2.72
C VAL A 177 -25.39 20.32 4.18
N ASN A 178 -26.36 21.15 4.55
CA ASN A 178 -27.03 21.08 5.84
C ASN A 178 -28.16 20.03 5.77
N VAL A 179 -28.17 19.11 6.72
CA VAL A 179 -29.21 18.08 6.86
C VAL A 179 -30.01 18.39 8.12
N THR A 180 -31.27 18.79 7.95
CA THR A 180 -32.18 19.03 9.07
C THR A 180 -33.00 17.79 9.39
N THR A 181 -33.88 17.39 8.47
CA THR A 181 -34.77 16.22 8.62
C THR A 181 -34.42 15.09 7.69
N LYS A 182 -34.05 15.40 6.45
CA LYS A 182 -33.68 14.44 5.41
C LYS A 182 -32.58 15.04 4.54
N GLU A 183 -31.60 14.21 4.20
CA GLU A 183 -30.51 14.62 3.32
C GLU A 183 -30.99 14.81 1.88
N PRO A 184 -30.55 15.88 1.19
CA PRO A 184 -30.70 16.00 -0.25
C PRO A 184 -30.02 14.83 -0.97
N PHE A 185 -30.68 14.32 -2.00
CA PHE A 185 -30.19 13.20 -2.77
C PHE A 185 -30.67 13.24 -4.22
N ILE A 186 -30.00 12.47 -5.07
CA ILE A 186 -30.38 12.22 -6.46
C ILE A 186 -30.29 10.72 -6.76
N GLN A 187 -31.20 10.22 -7.58
CA GLN A 187 -31.21 8.84 -8.07
C GLN A 187 -31.48 8.83 -9.57
N PHE A 188 -30.71 8.02 -10.28
CA PHE A 188 -30.83 7.80 -11.72
C PHE A 188 -31.31 6.37 -11.96
N ASN A 189 -32.41 6.23 -12.68
CA ASN A 189 -33.01 4.94 -12.99
C ASN A 189 -32.62 4.48 -14.39
N LYS A 190 -32.62 3.16 -14.62
CA LYS A 190 -32.29 2.58 -15.93
C LYS A 190 -33.22 3.03 -17.06
N ASP A 191 -34.44 3.46 -16.73
CA ASP A 191 -35.44 3.97 -17.68
C ASP A 191 -35.25 5.45 -18.04
N HIS A 192 -34.04 6.01 -17.90
CA HIS A 192 -33.73 7.41 -18.20
C HIS A 192 -34.51 8.44 -17.38
N ARG A 193 -34.94 8.05 -16.18
CA ARG A 193 -35.64 8.91 -15.21
C ARG A 193 -34.70 9.30 -14.08
N VAL A 194 -34.81 10.55 -13.65
CA VAL A 194 -34.10 11.10 -12.49
C VAL A 194 -35.10 11.61 -11.47
N ASN A 195 -34.84 11.34 -10.20
CA ASN A 195 -35.65 11.87 -9.11
C ASN A 195 -34.78 12.14 -7.88
N GLY A 196 -35.33 12.87 -6.93
CA GLY A 196 -34.62 13.11 -5.69
C GLY A 196 -35.28 14.13 -4.78
N PHE A 197 -34.49 14.59 -3.82
CA PHE A 197 -34.88 15.57 -2.83
C PHE A 197 -33.87 16.70 -2.79
N LEU A 198 -34.36 17.94 -2.88
CA LEU A 198 -33.53 19.15 -2.93
C LEU A 198 -33.26 19.76 -1.54
N GLY A 199 -33.79 19.15 -0.47
CA GLY A 199 -33.67 19.65 0.91
C GLY A 199 -34.98 20.23 1.49
N CYS A 200 -35.90 20.68 0.64
CA CYS A 200 -37.27 21.05 1.02
C CYS A 200 -38.32 20.39 0.11
N ASN A 201 -38.07 20.40 -1.21
CA ASN A 201 -38.95 19.83 -2.21
C ASN A 201 -38.39 18.56 -2.84
N ASN A 202 -39.29 17.67 -3.25
CA ASN A 202 -38.92 16.56 -4.11
C ASN A 202 -38.91 17.05 -5.56
N PHE A 203 -38.07 16.42 -6.38
CA PHE A 203 -38.03 16.68 -7.81
C PHE A 203 -38.04 15.39 -8.61
N SER A 204 -38.44 15.52 -9.87
CA SER A 204 -38.36 14.46 -10.87
C SER A 204 -38.10 15.05 -12.25
N GLY A 205 -37.58 14.23 -13.16
CA GLY A 205 -37.33 14.60 -14.55
C GLY A 205 -36.76 13.42 -15.32
N SER A 206 -36.24 13.70 -16.49
CA SER A 206 -35.58 12.71 -17.35
C SER A 206 -34.11 13.08 -17.54
N TYR A 207 -33.28 12.09 -17.85
CA TYR A 207 -31.87 12.33 -18.13
C TYR A 207 -31.36 11.48 -19.31
N SER A 208 -30.37 12.00 -20.02
CA SER A 208 -29.59 11.24 -20.99
C SER A 208 -28.11 11.40 -20.72
N THR A 209 -27.31 10.39 -21.06
CA THR A 209 -25.85 10.43 -20.89
C THR A 209 -25.16 9.98 -22.16
N GLU A 210 -24.13 10.70 -22.57
CA GLU A 210 -23.23 10.30 -23.64
C GLU A 210 -21.80 10.52 -23.17
N GLN A 211 -21.05 9.42 -22.99
CA GLN A 211 -19.73 9.43 -22.38
C GLN A 211 -19.73 10.16 -21.01
N GLN A 212 -19.05 11.30 -20.91
CA GLN A 212 -18.95 12.13 -19.70
C GLN A 212 -19.95 13.29 -19.67
N THR A 213 -20.85 13.36 -20.65
CA THR A 213 -21.91 14.37 -20.69
C THR A 213 -23.19 13.82 -20.07
N ILE A 214 -23.95 14.70 -19.44
CA ILE A 214 -25.28 14.40 -18.93
C ILE A 214 -26.19 15.58 -19.22
N THR A 215 -27.39 15.28 -19.71
CA THR A 215 -28.43 16.27 -19.94
C THR A 215 -29.60 15.94 -19.03
N LEU A 216 -29.97 16.88 -18.16
CA LEU A 216 -31.16 16.80 -17.32
C LEU A 216 -32.27 17.60 -17.99
N SER A 217 -33.47 17.03 -18.10
CA SER A 217 -34.59 17.62 -18.83
C SER A 217 -35.91 17.39 -18.10
N GLN A 218 -36.90 18.23 -18.42
CA GLN A 218 -38.25 18.12 -17.85
C GLN A 218 -38.24 18.09 -16.32
N LEU A 219 -37.33 18.85 -15.70
CA LEU A 219 -37.21 18.93 -14.25
C LEU A 219 -38.45 19.63 -13.68
N ALA A 220 -39.15 18.94 -12.80
CA ALA A 220 -40.29 19.43 -12.05
C ALA A 220 -40.08 19.17 -10.56
N SER A 221 -40.39 20.18 -9.73
CA SER A 221 -40.35 20.08 -8.27
C SER A 221 -41.71 20.35 -7.65
N THR A 222 -41.92 19.83 -6.44
CA THR A 222 -43.05 20.25 -5.61
C THR A 222 -42.85 21.68 -5.12
N LYS A 223 -43.92 22.35 -4.66
CA LYS A 223 -43.87 23.72 -4.11
C LYS A 223 -44.32 23.77 -2.65
N LYS A 224 -43.60 23.07 -1.78
CA LYS A 224 -43.74 23.18 -0.32
C LYS A 224 -42.90 24.34 0.18
N MET A 225 -43.37 24.98 1.24
CA MET A 225 -42.60 25.98 1.97
C MET A 225 -42.02 25.33 3.23
N CYS A 226 -40.72 25.44 3.42
CA CYS A 226 -40.01 24.98 4.61
C CYS A 226 -39.49 26.18 5.40
N SER A 227 -39.42 26.05 6.74
CA SER A 227 -38.81 27.08 7.61
C SER A 227 -37.32 27.27 7.29
N ASP A 228 -36.65 26.18 6.94
CA ASP A 228 -35.22 26.09 6.68
C ASP A 228 -34.96 25.45 5.31
N ASN A 229 -33.72 25.54 4.81
CA ASN A 229 -33.23 24.90 3.57
C ASN A 229 -33.82 25.41 2.23
N MET A 230 -34.63 26.47 2.21
CA MET A 230 -35.09 27.08 0.94
C MET A 230 -33.94 27.55 0.06
N SER A 231 -32.90 28.15 0.64
CA SER A 231 -31.70 28.58 -0.10
C SER A 231 -30.91 27.40 -0.67
N GLN A 232 -30.79 26.31 0.09
CA GLN A 232 -30.14 25.09 -0.37
C GLN A 232 -30.94 24.40 -1.48
N GLU A 233 -32.27 24.40 -1.39
CA GLU A 233 -33.16 23.91 -2.44
C GLU A 233 -32.95 24.67 -3.75
N ALA A 234 -32.95 26.00 -3.69
CA ALA A 234 -32.70 26.85 -4.85
C ALA A 234 -31.32 26.61 -5.46
N ALA A 235 -30.28 26.53 -4.62
CA ALA A 235 -28.92 26.24 -5.06
C ALA A 235 -28.81 24.86 -5.73
N MET A 236 -29.45 23.84 -5.15
CA MET A 236 -29.47 22.50 -5.73
C MET A 236 -30.22 22.47 -7.06
N SER A 237 -31.36 23.15 -7.15
CA SER A 237 -32.12 23.26 -8.40
C SER A 237 -31.31 23.92 -9.51
N ASP A 238 -30.52 24.97 -9.18
CA ASP A 238 -29.62 25.63 -10.12
C ASP A 238 -28.46 24.73 -10.56
N VAL A 239 -27.91 23.92 -9.64
CA VAL A 239 -26.92 22.89 -10.03
C VAL A 239 -27.52 21.93 -11.06
N LEU A 240 -28.74 21.45 -10.85
CA LEU A 240 -29.38 20.50 -11.77
C LEU A 240 -29.67 21.12 -13.14
N SER A 241 -30.03 22.40 -13.21
CA SER A 241 -30.30 23.08 -14.48
C SER A 241 -29.02 23.44 -15.26
N THR A 242 -27.89 23.62 -14.57
CA THR A 242 -26.61 24.04 -15.16
C THR A 242 -25.63 22.88 -15.42
N THR A 243 -25.91 21.71 -14.85
CA THR A 243 -25.11 20.50 -15.04
C THR A 243 -25.12 20.07 -16.50
N SER A 244 -23.94 19.76 -17.02
CA SER A 244 -23.75 19.22 -18.38
C SER A 244 -22.71 18.10 -18.45
N LYS A 245 -21.93 17.92 -17.38
CA LYS A 245 -20.91 16.89 -17.26
C LYS A 245 -21.05 16.17 -15.94
N TRP A 246 -20.64 14.90 -15.92
CA TRP A 246 -20.60 14.10 -14.71
C TRP A 246 -19.34 13.25 -14.67
N GLU A 247 -18.95 12.86 -13.48
CA GLU A 247 -17.81 11.98 -13.24
C GLU A 247 -18.10 11.13 -12.00
N ILE A 248 -17.88 9.83 -12.10
CA ILE A 248 -17.80 8.96 -10.93
C ILE A 248 -16.33 8.59 -10.71
N THR A 249 -15.91 8.63 -9.45
CA THR A 249 -14.61 8.09 -9.03
C THR A 249 -14.81 7.36 -7.71
N GLY A 250 -14.67 6.03 -7.74
CA GLY A 250 -15.03 5.14 -6.66
C GLY A 250 -16.50 5.27 -6.28
N GLU A 251 -16.76 5.86 -5.12
CA GLU A 251 -18.10 6.08 -4.56
C GLU A 251 -18.54 7.54 -4.61
N SER A 252 -17.80 8.39 -5.32
CA SER A 252 -18.12 9.82 -5.43
C SER A 252 -18.64 10.14 -6.82
N LEU A 253 -19.81 10.76 -6.88
CA LEU A 253 -20.34 11.39 -8.08
C LEU A 253 -20.10 12.89 -8.00
N LYS A 254 -19.57 13.48 -9.08
CA LYS A 254 -19.47 14.93 -9.25
C LYS A 254 -20.32 15.36 -10.43
N LEU A 255 -21.16 16.37 -10.21
CA LEU A 255 -21.85 17.08 -11.27
C LEU A 255 -21.09 18.37 -11.60
N LYS A 256 -20.90 18.62 -12.89
CA LYS A 256 -20.05 19.69 -13.40
C LYS A 256 -20.78 20.48 -14.49
N ASN A 257 -20.40 21.75 -14.62
CA ASN A 257 -20.81 22.56 -15.76
C ASN A 257 -19.97 22.25 -17.02
N SER A 258 -20.27 22.92 -18.13
CA SER A 258 -19.61 22.68 -19.42
C SER A 258 -18.12 23.02 -19.39
N ARG A 259 -17.74 23.97 -18.54
CA ARG A 259 -16.34 24.39 -18.27
C ARG A 259 -15.57 23.40 -17.39
N GLY A 260 -16.24 22.38 -16.82
CA GLY A 260 -15.63 21.37 -15.96
C GLY A 260 -15.55 21.76 -14.47
N ASN A 261 -16.12 22.90 -14.07
CA ASN A 261 -16.17 23.28 -12.66
C ASN A 261 -17.17 22.38 -11.93
N THR A 262 -16.80 21.90 -10.75
CA THR A 262 -17.67 21.08 -9.91
C THR A 262 -18.74 21.95 -9.27
N LEU A 263 -20.00 21.59 -9.53
CA LEU A 263 -21.19 22.25 -9.01
C LEU A 263 -21.70 21.55 -7.74
N ALA A 264 -21.69 20.22 -7.74
CA ALA A 264 -22.05 19.43 -6.56
C ALA A 264 -21.25 18.12 -6.49
N THR A 265 -21.03 17.64 -5.27
CA THR A 265 -20.40 16.36 -4.98
C THR A 265 -21.34 15.50 -4.14
N PHE A 266 -21.41 14.22 -4.46
CA PHE A 266 -22.25 13.23 -3.83
C PHE A 266 -21.42 12.03 -3.39
N SER A 267 -21.97 11.29 -2.43
CA SER A 267 -21.45 9.99 -1.99
C SER A 267 -22.49 8.92 -2.21
N ALA A 268 -22.05 7.76 -2.72
CA ALA A 268 -22.88 6.59 -2.90
C ALA A 268 -23.36 6.03 -1.56
N VAL A 269 -24.64 5.66 -1.50
CA VAL A 269 -25.24 4.84 -0.44
C VAL A 269 -25.90 3.64 -1.12
N TYR A 270 -25.66 2.45 -0.59
CA TYR A 270 -26.23 1.21 -1.10
C TYR A 270 -27.57 0.95 -0.41
N PHE A 271 -28.57 0.58 -1.20
CA PHE A 271 -29.74 -0.12 -0.66
C PHE A 271 -29.28 -1.55 -0.38
N ASN A 272 -29.15 -1.91 0.90
CA ASN A 272 -28.95 -3.31 1.30
C ASN A 272 -30.19 -4.15 1.01
#